data_AF-A0A497I6D4-F1
#
_entry.id   AF-A0A497I6D4-F1
#
_cell.length_a   1.000
_cell.length_b   1.000
_cell.length_c   1.000
_cell.angle_alpha   90.00
_cell.angle_beta   90.00
_cell.angle_gamma   90.00
#
_symmetry.space_group_name_H-M   'P 1'
#
loop_
_entity.id
_entity.type
_entity.pdbx_description
1 polymer ?
#
loop_
_entity_poly.entity_id
_entity_poly.type
_entity_poly.pdbx_seq_one_letter_code
_entity_poly.pdbx_strand_id
1 'polypeptide(L)'
;MLRNWKVWLVVLLVLVSFLSVEPKRMDGALVKSVTYPASEYIKQGSIITMVNGIPINSKEDFYNLNLNGTVYIVYKVKKFPYVYVEQDSVALKSDYLDLITVDD
;
A
#
# COMPACT_ATOMS: atom_id res chain seq x y z
N MET A 1 -19.09 24.95 -34.69
CA MET A 1 -18.75 24.25 -33.43
C MET A 1 -18.24 22.81 -33.60
N LEU A 2 -18.50 22.12 -34.73
CA LEU A 2 -17.99 20.75 -35.00
C LEU A 2 -16.54 20.63 -35.50
N ARG A 3 -15.71 21.69 -35.54
CA ARG A 3 -14.34 21.54 -36.11
C ARG A 3 -13.33 20.94 -35.12
N ASN A 4 -13.60 21.06 -33.82
CA ASN A 4 -12.65 20.69 -32.75
C ASN A 4 -13.07 19.44 -31.96
N TRP A 5 -14.13 18.71 -32.37
CA TRP A 5 -14.55 17.50 -31.65
C TRP A 5 -13.45 16.43 -31.63
N LYS A 6 -12.64 16.36 -32.68
CA LYS A 6 -11.48 15.46 -32.74
C LYS A 6 -10.45 15.79 -31.66
N VAL A 7 -10.22 17.07 -31.37
CA VAL A 7 -9.30 17.52 -30.30
C VAL A 7 -9.86 17.15 -28.94
N TRP A 8 -11.15 17.38 -28.71
CA TRP A 8 -11.82 16.97 -27.47
C TRP A 8 -11.81 15.45 -27.26
N LEU A 9 -11.93 14.68 -28.35
CA LEU A 9 -11.87 13.22 -28.31
C LEU A 9 -10.45 12.73 -27.98
N VAL A 10 -9.42 13.37 -28.55
CA VAL A 10 -8.01 13.07 -28.20
C VAL A 10 -7.74 13.41 -26.72
N VAL A 11 -8.20 14.56 -26.22
CA VAL A 11 -8.05 14.94 -24.80
C VAL A 11 -8.76 13.93 -23.88
N LEU A 12 -9.98 13.52 -24.24
CA LEU A 12 -10.71 12.50 -23.49
C LEU A 12 -9.96 11.16 -23.48
N LEU A 13 -9.44 10.71 -24.63
CA LEU A 13 -8.67 9.48 -24.72
C LEU A 13 -7.38 9.52 -23.89
N VAL A 14 -6.69 10.66 -23.86
CA VAL A 14 -5.50 10.85 -23.02
C VAL A 14 -5.86 10.74 -21.54
N LEU A 15 -6.94 11.38 -21.08
CA LEU A 15 -7.40 11.27 -19.69
C LEU A 15 -7.79 9.83 -19.33
N VAL A 16 -8.50 9.14 -20.21
CA VAL A 16 -8.87 7.72 -20.02
C VAL A 16 -7.63 6.83 -19.98
N SER A 17 -6.61 7.11 -20.80
CA SER A 17 -5.36 6.36 -20.79
C SER A 17 -4.62 6.46 -19.45
N PHE A 18 -4.58 7.64 -18.82
CA PHE A 18 -3.98 7.80 -17.49
C PHE A 18 -4.77 7.06 -16.41
N LEU A 19 -6.10 7.01 -16.54
CA LEU A 19 -6.97 6.28 -15.61
C LEU A 19 -6.93 4.76 -15.83
N SER A 20 -6.59 4.31 -17.04
CA SER A 20 -6.57 2.88 -17.42
C SER A 20 -5.22 2.21 -17.16
N VAL A 21 -4.23 2.93 -16.64
CA VAL A 21 -2.99 2.30 -16.15
C VAL A 21 -3.33 1.55 -14.87
N GLU A 22 -3.63 0.26 -15.00
CA GLU A 22 -3.78 -0.61 -13.84
C GLU A 22 -2.43 -0.72 -13.10
N PRO A 23 -2.41 -0.53 -11.76
CA PRO A 23 -1.20 -0.78 -11.01
C PRO A 23 -0.85 -2.27 -11.14
N LYS A 24 0.42 -2.57 -11.45
CA LYS A 24 0.94 -3.93 -11.31
C LYS A 24 0.55 -4.44 -9.92
N ARG A 25 0.01 -5.68 -9.85
CA ARG A 25 -0.19 -6.39 -8.60
C ARG A 25 1.08 -6.22 -7.76
N MET A 26 0.91 -5.66 -6.57
CA MET A 26 2.00 -5.50 -5.63
C MET A 26 1.90 -6.64 -4.64
N ASP A 27 2.96 -7.44 -4.57
CA ASP A 27 3.10 -8.46 -3.55
C ASP A 27 3.23 -7.76 -2.18
N GLY A 28 2.50 -8.27 -1.19
CA GLY A 28 2.42 -7.66 0.13
C GLY A 28 1.10 -7.94 0.84
N ALA A 29 1.06 -7.57 2.13
CA ALA A 29 -0.13 -7.67 2.95
C ALA A 29 -0.84 -6.30 3.04
N LEU A 30 -2.08 -6.22 2.57
CA LEU A 30 -2.86 -4.98 2.57
C LEU A 30 -3.39 -4.68 3.97
N VAL A 31 -3.05 -3.52 4.54
CA VAL A 31 -3.58 -3.08 5.84
C VAL A 31 -5.04 -2.69 5.71
N LYS A 32 -5.92 -3.58 6.18
CA LYS A 32 -7.38 -3.42 6.18
C LYS A 32 -7.87 -2.49 7.28
N SER A 33 -7.30 -2.62 8.48
CA SER A 33 -7.59 -1.77 9.62
C SER A 33 -6.40 -1.72 10.56
N VAL A 34 -6.27 -0.62 11.30
CA VAL A 34 -5.23 -0.45 12.30
C VAL A 34 -5.77 0.31 13.49
N THR A 35 -5.47 -0.16 14.69
CA THR A 35 -5.93 0.43 15.95
C THR A 35 -4.81 1.18 16.67
N TYR A 36 -5.15 2.13 17.54
CA TYR A 36 -4.18 2.85 18.36
C TYR A 36 -3.46 1.88 19.33
N PRO A 37 -2.14 2.00 19.55
CA PRO A 37 -1.21 3.04 19.04
C PRO A 37 -0.57 2.74 17.66
N ALA A 38 -0.74 1.56 17.08
CA ALA A 38 -0.14 1.21 15.77
C ALA A 38 -0.57 2.17 14.64
N SER A 39 -1.77 2.76 14.77
CA SER A 39 -2.33 3.71 13.81
C SER A 39 -1.58 5.05 13.72
N GLU A 40 -0.70 5.39 14.67
CA GLU A 40 0.16 6.57 14.58
C GLU A 40 1.23 6.41 13.50
N TYR A 41 1.63 5.17 13.23
CA TYR A 41 2.78 4.83 12.41
C TYR A 41 2.37 4.28 11.04
N ILE A 42 1.36 3.42 11.02
CA ILE A 42 0.84 2.79 9.80
C ILE A 42 -0.60 3.23 9.60
N LYS A 43 -1.00 3.43 8.33
CA LYS A 43 -2.35 3.84 7.97
C LYS A 43 -3.07 2.73 7.20
N GLN A 44 -4.38 2.69 7.34
CA GLN A 44 -5.26 1.87 6.53
C GLN A 44 -5.02 2.12 5.04
N GLY A 45 -5.02 1.05 4.24
CA GLY A 45 -4.75 1.08 2.80
C GLY A 45 -3.27 1.07 2.43
N SER A 46 -2.36 0.98 3.42
CA SER A 46 -0.94 0.71 3.17
C SER A 46 -0.72 -0.77 2.82
N ILE A 47 0.31 -1.08 2.05
CA ILE A 47 0.72 -2.45 1.74
C ILE A 47 2.03 -2.72 2.46
N ILE A 48 2.06 -3.70 3.36
CA ILE A 48 3.28 -4.12 4.04
C ILE A 48 4.06 -5.06 3.11
N THR A 49 5.31 -4.72 2.85
CA THR A 49 6.16 -5.48 1.92
C THR A 49 7.32 -6.17 2.62
N MET A 50 7.74 -5.66 3.78
CA MET A 50 8.82 -6.27 4.56
C MET A 50 8.67 -5.98 6.05
N VAL A 51 8.97 -6.98 6.88
CA VAL A 51 9.00 -6.85 8.33
C VAL A 51 10.30 -7.43 8.86
N ASN A 52 11.13 -6.60 9.50
CA ASN A 52 12.43 -6.95 10.07
C ASN A 52 13.38 -7.66 9.06
N GLY A 53 13.37 -7.21 7.81
CA GLY A 53 14.14 -7.83 6.72
C GLY A 53 13.49 -9.05 6.07
N ILE A 54 12.36 -9.53 6.60
CA ILE A 54 11.60 -10.66 6.05
C ILE A 54 10.60 -10.13 5.01
N PRO A 55 10.67 -10.57 3.74
CA PRO A 55 9.71 -10.16 2.72
C PRO A 55 8.33 -10.74 3.03
N ILE A 56 7.29 -9.91 2.86
CA ILE A 56 5.89 -10.29 3.06
C ILE A 56 5.24 -10.26 1.69
N ASN A 57 4.71 -11.38 1.22
CA ASN A 57 4.04 -11.48 -0.08
C ASN A 57 2.54 -11.74 0.05
N SER A 58 2.10 -12.33 1.17
CA SER A 58 0.68 -12.56 1.48
C SER A 58 0.34 -12.21 2.92
N LYS A 59 -0.95 -12.23 3.28
CA LYS A 59 -1.37 -12.03 4.67
C LYS A 59 -0.87 -13.12 5.62
N GLU A 60 -0.72 -14.36 5.15
CA GLU A 60 -0.21 -15.46 5.97
C GLU A 60 1.24 -15.22 6.37
N ASP A 61 2.07 -14.69 5.46
CA ASP A 61 3.45 -14.33 5.77
C ASP A 61 3.52 -13.36 6.94
N PHE A 62 2.59 -12.40 7.00
CA PHE A 62 2.50 -11.43 8.09
C PHE A 62 2.09 -12.06 9.43
N TYR A 63 1.06 -12.91 9.44
CA TYR A 63 0.58 -13.55 10.68
C TYR A 63 1.52 -14.66 11.20
N ASN A 64 2.36 -15.24 10.35
CA ASN A 64 3.35 -16.25 10.74
C ASN A 64 4.63 -15.64 11.34
N LEU A 65 4.74 -14.32 11.42
CA LEU A 65 5.90 -13.65 12.00
C LEU A 65 5.94 -13.89 13.51
N ASN A 66 6.99 -14.55 13.97
CA ASN A 66 7.32 -14.64 15.39
C ASN A 66 8.48 -13.68 15.70
N LEU A 67 8.13 -12.45 16.08
CA LEU A 67 9.07 -11.37 16.36
C LEU A 67 8.91 -10.89 17.79
N ASN A 68 10.03 -10.55 18.44
CA ASN A 68 10.04 -10.04 19.80
C ASN A 68 10.82 -8.72 19.88
N GLY A 69 10.30 -7.75 20.61
CA GLY A 69 10.96 -6.47 20.85
C GLY A 69 10.58 -5.40 19.82
N THR A 70 11.57 -4.73 19.25
CA THR A 70 11.34 -3.68 18.24
C THR A 70 11.39 -4.28 16.85
N VAL A 71 10.36 -4.01 16.05
CA VAL A 71 10.14 -4.51 14.70
C VAL A 71 10.22 -3.36 13.72
N TYR A 72 10.92 -3.55 12.61
CA TYR A 72 11.00 -2.57 11.52
C TYR A 72 10.08 -2.96 10.39
N ILE A 73 9.15 -2.09 9.99
CA ILE A 73 8.19 -2.38 8.92
C ILE A 73 8.46 -1.46 7.75
N VAL A 74 8.62 -2.04 6.55
CA VAL A 74 8.61 -1.33 5.28
C VAL A 74 7.24 -1.53 4.64
N TYR A 75 6.60 -0.42 4.28
CA TYR A 75 5.29 -0.42 3.67
C TYR A 75 5.20 0.60 2.55
N LYS A 76 4.23 0.39 1.67
CA LYS A 76 3.94 1.28 0.55
C LYS A 76 2.58 1.93 0.75
N VAL A 77 2.51 3.24 0.54
CA VAL A 77 1.26 4.00 0.65
C VAL A 77 0.76 4.34 -0.73
N LYS A 78 -0.55 4.15 -0.95
CA LYS A 78 -1.20 4.55 -2.18
C LYS A 78 -1.17 6.08 -2.30
N LYS A 79 -0.46 6.59 -3.30
CA LYS A 79 -0.47 7.99 -3.70
C LYS A 79 -1.27 8.13 -4.99
N PHE A 80 -2.12 9.14 -5.05
CA PHE A 80 -2.86 9.46 -6.27
C PHE A 80 -1.86 9.85 -7.40
N PRO A 81 -2.05 9.40 -8.65
CA PRO A 81 -3.11 8.57 -9.19
C PRO A 81 -2.65 7.11 -9.38
N TYR A 82 -2.67 6.27 -8.34
CA TYR A 82 -2.31 4.83 -8.40
C TYR A 82 -0.82 4.49 -8.35
N VAL A 83 0.01 5.38 -7.81
CA VAL A 83 1.43 5.05 -7.53
C VAL A 83 1.57 4.70 -6.06
N TYR A 84 2.01 3.50 -5.76
CA TYR A 84 2.44 3.16 -4.42
C TYR A 84 3.88 3.62 -4.24
N VAL A 85 4.10 4.47 -3.25
CA VAL A 85 5.42 4.97 -2.90
C VAL A 85 5.87 4.21 -1.67
N GLU A 86 7.07 3.62 -1.75
CA GLU A 86 7.72 3.01 -0.61
C GLU A 86 8.06 4.08 0.42
N GLN A 87 7.62 3.86 1.66
CA GLN A 87 7.97 4.68 2.80
C GLN A 87 9.20 4.11 3.48
N ASP A 88 9.94 4.99 4.17
CA ASP A 88 11.05 4.57 5.03
C ASP A 88 10.57 3.59 6.11
N SER A 89 11.48 2.72 6.55
CA SER A 89 11.18 1.73 7.58
C SER A 89 10.74 2.38 8.88
N VAL A 90 9.63 1.93 9.46
CA VAL A 90 9.12 2.43 10.74
C VAL A 90 9.37 1.40 11.83
N ALA A 91 9.92 1.86 12.96
CA ALA A 91 10.16 1.04 14.14
C ALA A 91 8.92 1.00 15.04
N LEU A 92 8.47 -0.20 15.37
CA LEU A 92 7.26 -0.48 16.14
C LEU A 92 7.57 -1.51 17.23
N LYS A 93 6.79 -1.54 18.31
CA LYS A 93 6.84 -2.69 19.23
C LYS A 93 6.18 -3.89 18.56
N SER A 94 6.70 -5.10 18.80
CA SER A 94 6.12 -6.35 18.30
C SER A 94 4.62 -6.47 18.62
N ASP A 95 4.22 -6.05 19.82
CA ASP A 95 2.82 -6.09 20.29
C ASP A 95 1.87 -5.19 19.47
N TYR A 96 2.43 -4.25 18.68
CA TYR A 96 1.62 -3.39 17.82
C TYR A 96 1.25 -4.09 16.50
N LEU A 97 1.89 -5.21 16.16
CA LEU A 97 1.51 -6.02 15.00
C LEU A 97 0.11 -6.60 15.16
N ASP A 98 -0.27 -7.00 16.38
CA ASP A 98 -1.60 -7.54 16.70
C ASP A 98 -2.73 -6.51 16.51
N LEU A 99 -2.38 -5.22 16.47
CA LEU A 99 -3.31 -4.11 16.24
C LEU A 99 -3.49 -3.80 14.75
N ILE A 100 -2.78 -4.51 13.87
CA ILE A 100 -2.84 -4.37 12.42
C ILE A 100 -3.60 -5.58 11.86
N THR A 101 -4.72 -5.32 11.21
CA THR A 101 -5.44 -6.36 10.45
C THR A 101 -5.06 -6.25 8.98
N VAL A 102 -4.56 -7.34 8.41
CA VAL A 102 -4.18 -7.41 6.99
C VAL A 102 -5.11 -8.32 6.16
N ASP A 103 -5.18 -8.04 4.86
CA ASP A 103 -5.88 -8.80 3.83
C ASP A 103 -4.94 -9.02 2.62
N ASP A 104 -5.39 -9.81 1.64
CA ASP A 104 -4.66 -10.02 0.37
C ASP A 104 -4.87 -8.88 -0.65
#